data_AF-A0A7X5VKG3-F1
#
_entry.id   AF-A0A7X5VKG3-F1
#
_cell.length_a   1.000
_cell.length_b   1.000
_cell.length_c   1.000
_cell.angle_alpha   90.00
_cell.angle_beta   90.00
_cell.angle_gamma   90.00
#
_symmetry.space_group_name_H-M   'P 1'
#
loop_
_entity.id
_entity.type
_entity.pdbx_description
1 polymer ?
#
loop_
_entity_poly.entity_id
_entity_poly.type
_entity_poly.pdbx_seq_one_letter_code
_entity_poly.pdbx_strand_id
1 'polypeptide(L)'
;GLDADNCILCNRCVRYCEEVMLCSALTLTDKGPGGHIQPTRGESFLDTDCELCGGCVSTCPTGALYDKRALGTHDDAVAKTTTTCTYCGVGCQLDLHVQDNKIVKVGTKIGAPVSEGNLCVKGRFAFDFVDHPDRLTAPLVRNDAGELVEA
;
A
#
# COMPACT_ATOMS: atom_id res chain seq x y z
N GLY A 1 9.60 -1.84 2.23
CA GLY A 1 10.98 -2.27 2.49
C GLY A 1 10.97 -3.71 2.96
N LEU A 2 12.15 -4.31 3.06
CA LEU A 2 12.35 -5.61 3.70
C LEU A 2 13.36 -5.41 4.83
N ASP A 3 13.00 -5.86 6.02
CA ASP A 3 13.86 -6.01 7.18
C ASP A 3 13.88 -7.50 7.53
N ALA A 4 15.00 -8.16 7.22
CA ALA A 4 15.15 -9.59 7.35
C ALA A 4 15.22 -10.04 8.82
N ASP A 5 15.76 -9.20 9.71
CA ASP A 5 15.94 -9.53 11.13
C ASP A 5 14.59 -9.64 11.85
N ASN A 6 13.61 -8.87 11.39
CA ASN A 6 12.22 -8.93 11.87
C ASN A 6 11.40 -10.05 11.22
N CYS A 7 11.96 -10.81 10.26
CA CYS A 7 11.23 -11.86 9.57
C CYS A 7 11.22 -13.18 10.36
N ILE A 8 10.02 -13.65 10.71
CA ILE A 8 9.82 -14.93 11.42
C ILE A 8 9.60 -16.14 10.50
N LEU A 9 9.90 -15.99 9.20
CA LEU A 9 9.76 -17.05 8.18
C LEU A 9 8.38 -17.75 8.15
N CYS A 10 7.30 -17.02 8.44
CA CYS A 10 5.95 -17.58 8.52
C CYS A 10 5.30 -17.92 7.16
N ASN A 11 6.00 -17.65 6.05
CA ASN A 11 5.58 -17.90 4.68
C ASN A 11 4.29 -17.19 4.21
N ARG A 12 3.74 -16.26 5.00
CA ARG A 12 2.43 -15.63 4.70
C ARG A 12 2.47 -14.72 3.46
N CYS A 13 3.58 -14.03 3.23
CA CYS A 13 3.79 -13.19 2.04
C CYS A 13 3.91 -14.01 0.75
N VAL A 14 4.64 -15.13 0.79
CA VAL A 14 4.78 -16.07 -0.32
C VAL A 14 3.42 -16.66 -0.68
N ARG A 15 2.69 -17.18 0.31
CA ARG A 15 1.33 -17.70 0.10
C ARG A 15 0.37 -16.65 -0.46
N TYR A 16 0.47 -15.39 -0.04
CA TYR A 16 -0.33 -14.32 -0.64
C TYR A 16 -0.02 -14.15 -2.14
N CYS A 17 1.26 -14.14 -2.52
CA CYS A 17 1.67 -14.04 -3.92
C CYS A 17 1.23 -15.25 -4.76
N GLU A 18 1.27 -16.46 -4.19
CA GLU A 18 0.91 -17.72 -4.86
C GLU A 18 -0.60 -17.95 -4.94
N GLU A 19 -1.32 -17.74 -3.84
CA GLU A 19 -2.73 -18.13 -3.70
C GLU A 19 -3.70 -16.99 -4.02
N VAL A 20 -3.32 -15.73 -3.78
CA VAL A 20 -4.19 -14.56 -3.97
C VAL A 20 -3.86 -13.82 -5.26
N MET A 21 -2.59 -13.48 -5.47
CA MET A 21 -2.17 -12.75 -6.68
C MET A 21 -1.87 -13.65 -7.87
N LEU A 22 -1.67 -14.96 -7.64
CA LEU A 22 -1.35 -15.95 -8.67
C LEU A 22 -0.11 -15.60 -9.52
N CYS A 23 0.87 -14.92 -8.94
CA CYS A 23 2.09 -14.49 -9.66
C CYS A 23 3.38 -15.14 -9.15
N SER A 24 3.36 -15.75 -7.96
CA SER A 24 4.52 -16.43 -7.36
C SER A 24 5.80 -15.58 -7.36
N ALA A 25 5.66 -14.25 -7.19
CA ALA A 25 6.77 -13.30 -7.28
C ALA A 25 7.71 -13.31 -6.05
N LEU A 26 7.31 -13.99 -4.96
CA LEU A 26 8.09 -14.13 -3.74
C LEU A 26 8.38 -15.60 -3.47
N THR A 27 9.58 -15.89 -2.97
CA THR A 27 9.98 -17.23 -2.54
C THR A 27 10.73 -17.20 -1.21
N LEU A 28 10.80 -18.36 -0.56
CA LEU A 28 11.63 -18.63 0.61
C LEU A 28 12.81 -19.49 0.15
N THR A 29 14.04 -18.99 0.33
CA THR A 29 15.26 -19.60 -0.23
C THR A 29 15.59 -20.96 0.37
N ASP A 30 15.74 -21.02 1.69
CA ASP A 30 16.26 -22.18 2.40
C ASP A 30 15.38 -22.59 3.59
N LYS A 31 15.41 -23.88 3.91
CA LYS A 31 14.86 -24.44 5.14
C LYS A 31 15.99 -24.55 6.17
N GLY A 32 16.28 -23.45 6.88
CA GLY A 32 17.34 -23.40 7.89
C GLY A 32 17.62 -21.98 8.39
N PRO A 33 18.65 -21.79 9.24
CA PRO A 33 19.00 -20.48 9.82
C PRO A 33 19.32 -19.38 8.81
N GLY A 34 19.66 -19.74 7.56
CA GLY A 34 19.91 -18.79 6.45
C GLY A 34 18.69 -18.51 5.56
N GLY A 35 17.54 -19.12 5.86
CA GLY A 35 16.32 -18.91 5.08
C GLY A 35 15.86 -17.46 5.14
N HIS A 36 15.54 -16.88 4.00
CA HIS A 36 15.04 -15.53 3.90
C HIS A 36 14.05 -15.39 2.74
N ILE A 37 13.19 -14.37 2.84
CA ILE A 37 12.27 -14.02 1.77
C ILE A 37 13.01 -13.21 0.72
N GLN A 38 12.83 -13.56 -0.54
CA GLN A 38 13.35 -12.79 -1.67
C GLN A 38 12.38 -12.86 -2.86
N PRO A 39 12.53 -11.97 -3.86
CA PRO A 39 11.89 -12.17 -5.15
C PRO A 39 12.27 -13.53 -5.75
N THR A 40 11.35 -14.13 -6.48
CA THR A 40 11.60 -15.41 -7.14
C THR A 40 12.83 -15.31 -8.05
N ARG A 41 13.68 -16.35 -8.04
CA ARG A 41 14.98 -16.42 -8.73
C ARG A 41 16.04 -15.41 -8.24
N GLY A 42 15.77 -14.65 -7.17
CA GLY A 42 16.70 -13.63 -6.66
C GLY A 42 16.82 -12.39 -7.57
N GLU A 43 15.87 -12.21 -8.49
CA GLU A 43 15.83 -11.08 -9.44
C GLU A 43 15.21 -9.83 -8.79
N SER A 44 15.15 -8.71 -9.51
CA SER A 44 14.38 -7.55 -9.05
C SER A 44 12.89 -7.87 -9.10
N PHE A 45 12.08 -7.27 -8.21
CA PHE A 45 10.61 -7.36 -8.34
C PHE A 45 10.11 -6.87 -9.71
N LEU A 46 10.82 -5.91 -10.33
CA LEU A 46 10.48 -5.39 -11.65
C LEU A 46 10.76 -6.38 -12.79
N ASP A 47 11.61 -7.37 -12.54
CA ASP A 47 11.99 -8.40 -13.52
C ASP A 47 11.17 -9.71 -13.30
N THR A 48 10.18 -9.66 -12.41
CA THR A 48 9.27 -10.78 -12.08
C THR A 48 7.82 -10.41 -12.41
N ASP A 49 6.89 -11.36 -12.28
CA ASP A 49 5.45 -11.12 -12.47
C ASP A 49 4.79 -10.31 -11.34
N CYS A 50 5.58 -9.53 -10.58
CA CYS A 50 5.09 -8.73 -9.47
C CYS A 50 4.37 -7.46 -9.95
N GLU A 51 3.08 -7.33 -9.64
CA GLU A 51 2.32 -6.10 -9.94
C GLU A 51 2.45 -5.01 -8.85
N LEU A 52 3.34 -5.21 -7.87
CA LEU A 52 3.57 -4.27 -6.76
C LEU A 52 2.29 -3.90 -5.98
N CYS A 53 1.33 -4.82 -5.86
CA CYS A 53 0.06 -4.60 -5.16
C CYS A 53 0.22 -4.38 -3.64
N GLY A 54 1.38 -4.73 -3.07
CA GLY A 54 1.70 -4.54 -1.66
C GLY A 54 0.94 -5.45 -0.70
N GLY A 55 0.28 -6.51 -1.18
CA GLY A 55 -0.40 -7.45 -0.30
C GLY A 55 0.54 -8.23 0.62
N CYS A 56 1.77 -8.50 0.17
CA CYS A 56 2.84 -9.06 0.99
C CYS A 56 3.21 -8.16 2.19
N VAL A 57 3.19 -6.83 2.00
CA VAL A 57 3.35 -5.82 3.07
C VAL A 57 2.15 -5.83 4.01
N SER A 58 0.94 -5.95 3.46
CA SER A 58 -0.30 -5.97 4.25
C SER A 58 -0.44 -7.17 5.17
N THR A 59 0.05 -8.33 4.75
CA THR A 59 -0.13 -9.60 5.47
C THR A 59 1.00 -9.88 6.46
N CYS A 60 2.14 -9.18 6.33
CA CYS A 60 3.31 -9.38 7.17
C CYS A 60 2.99 -9.07 8.65
N PRO A 61 3.08 -10.05 9.56
CA PRO A 61 2.68 -9.86 10.96
C PRO A 61 3.71 -9.08 11.78
N THR A 62 4.97 -9.07 11.37
CA THR A 62 6.08 -8.50 12.15
C THR A 62 6.58 -7.16 11.62
N GLY A 63 6.05 -6.71 10.47
CA GLY A 63 6.58 -5.55 9.77
C GLY A 63 7.92 -5.80 9.07
N ALA A 64 8.38 -7.06 8.93
CA ALA A 64 9.52 -7.40 8.09
C ALA A 64 9.35 -6.88 6.66
N LEU A 65 8.15 -7.02 6.10
CA LEU A 65 7.72 -6.28 4.90
C LEU A 65 6.86 -5.10 5.34
N TYR A 66 7.30 -3.90 5.02
CA TYR A 66 6.67 -2.66 5.49
C TYR A 66 6.53 -1.63 4.37
N ASP A 67 5.62 -0.67 4.54
CA ASP A 67 5.57 0.51 3.68
C ASP A 67 6.67 1.50 4.12
N LYS A 68 7.58 1.86 3.22
CA LYS A 68 8.65 2.83 3.52
C LYS A 68 8.09 4.20 3.87
N ARG A 69 6.93 4.57 3.32
CA ARG A 69 6.28 5.86 3.55
C ARG A 69 5.72 5.99 4.97
N ALA A 70 5.41 4.85 5.60
CA ALA A 70 4.91 4.78 6.97
C ALA A 70 6.05 4.68 8.02
N LEU A 71 7.33 4.76 7.63
CA LEU A 71 8.42 4.77 8.60
C LEU A 71 8.36 6.05 9.46
N GLY A 72 8.46 5.88 10.78
CA GLY A 72 8.38 6.99 11.73
C GLY A 72 6.95 7.37 12.16
N THR A 73 5.93 6.68 11.66
CA THR A 73 4.57 6.81 12.19
C THR A 73 4.42 5.99 13.46
N HIS A 74 3.74 6.53 14.47
CA HIS A 74 3.50 5.84 15.73
C HIS A 74 2.05 5.36 15.82
N ASP A 75 1.82 4.06 15.97
CA ASP A 75 0.47 3.47 15.96
C ASP A 75 -0.48 4.11 17.00
N ASP A 76 0.05 4.56 18.14
CA ASP A 76 -0.72 5.18 19.23
C ASP A 76 -1.28 6.57 18.89
N ALA A 77 -0.72 7.25 17.87
CA ALA A 77 -1.09 8.61 17.48
C ALA A 77 -1.92 8.68 16.18
N VAL A 78 -2.26 7.53 15.61
CA VAL A 78 -2.88 7.44 14.28
C VAL A 78 -4.40 7.32 14.41
N ALA A 79 -5.11 8.36 13.96
CA ALA A 79 -6.55 8.28 13.76
C ALA A 79 -6.85 7.36 12.58
N LYS A 80 -7.77 6.41 12.77
CA LYS A 80 -8.17 5.45 11.73
C LYS A 80 -9.56 5.79 11.23
N THR A 81 -9.70 6.02 9.93
CA THR A 81 -11.01 6.30 9.29
C THR A 81 -11.26 5.33 8.15
N THR A 82 -12.32 4.52 8.28
CA THR A 82 -12.76 3.63 7.19
C THR A 82 -13.52 4.44 6.15
N THR A 83 -13.16 4.29 4.87
CA THR A 83 -13.82 4.95 3.73
C THR A 83 -13.85 4.03 2.51
N THR A 84 -14.34 4.52 1.38
CA THR A 84 -14.42 3.79 0.11
C THR A 84 -13.39 4.34 -0.88
N CYS A 85 -12.68 3.43 -1.54
CA CYS A 85 -11.73 3.75 -2.61
C CYS A 85 -12.46 4.33 -3.83
N THR A 86 -11.97 5.45 -4.36
CA THR A 86 -12.56 6.17 -5.50
C THR A 86 -11.85 5.92 -6.84
N TYR A 87 -10.86 5.03 -6.87
CA TYR A 87 -10.03 4.83 -8.06
C TYR A 87 -10.71 4.10 -9.23
N CYS A 88 -11.67 3.22 -8.93
CA CYS A 88 -12.42 2.46 -9.93
C CYS A 88 -13.79 2.08 -9.38
N GLY A 89 -14.65 1.53 -10.23
CA GLY A 89 -16.02 1.15 -9.87
C GLY A 89 -16.16 -0.04 -8.92
N VAL A 90 -15.05 -0.66 -8.47
CA VAL A 90 -15.09 -1.79 -7.53
C VAL A 90 -15.55 -1.32 -6.15
N GLY A 91 -15.06 -0.17 -5.67
CA GLY A 91 -15.45 0.38 -4.37
C GLY A 91 -14.85 -0.36 -3.16
N CYS A 92 -13.57 -0.73 -3.22
CA CYS A 92 -12.89 -1.39 -2.08
C CYS A 92 -12.95 -0.53 -0.81
N GLN A 93 -13.09 -1.15 0.36
CA GLN A 93 -13.05 -0.46 1.64
C GLN A 93 -11.59 -0.20 2.04
N LEU A 94 -11.27 1.05 2.36
CA LEU A 94 -9.96 1.49 2.82
C LEU A 94 -10.00 1.85 4.30
N ASP A 95 -8.92 1.59 5.01
CA ASP A 95 -8.69 2.19 6.32
C ASP A 95 -7.59 3.24 6.19
N LEU A 96 -7.95 4.52 6.25
CA LEU A 96 -6.99 5.62 6.22
C LEU A 96 -6.39 5.80 7.60
N HIS A 97 -5.06 5.77 7.67
CA HIS A 97 -4.29 6.10 8.85
C HIS A 97 -3.85 7.56 8.73
N VAL A 98 -4.33 8.42 9.63
CA VAL A 98 -4.11 9.87 9.62
C VAL A 98 -3.34 10.28 10.85
N GLN A 99 -2.26 11.04 10.65
CA GLN A 99 -1.45 11.64 11.70
C GLN A 99 -1.09 13.06 11.28
N ASP A 100 -1.18 14.03 12.21
CA ASP A 100 -0.87 15.44 11.94
C ASP A 100 -1.60 16.01 10.71
N ASN A 101 -2.87 15.64 10.56
CA ASN A 101 -3.74 15.99 9.42
C ASN A 101 -3.22 15.53 8.05
N LYS A 102 -2.37 14.50 8.01
CA LYS A 102 -1.86 13.87 6.79
C LYS A 102 -2.17 12.39 6.77
N ILE A 103 -2.48 11.86 5.59
CA ILE A 103 -2.61 10.41 5.39
C ILE A 103 -1.19 9.83 5.36
N VAL A 104 -0.87 8.96 6.31
CA VAL A 104 0.46 8.36 6.44
C VAL A 104 0.54 6.93 5.89
N LYS A 105 -0.59 6.23 5.87
CA LYS A 105 -0.69 4.86 5.37
C LYS A 105 -2.14 4.52 5.01
N VAL A 106 -2.31 3.61 4.06
CA VAL A 106 -3.61 2.95 3.83
C VAL A 106 -3.53 1.51 4.30
N GLY A 107 -4.33 1.21 5.32
CA GLY A 107 -4.63 -0.12 5.79
C GLY A 107 -5.81 -0.72 5.04
N THR A 108 -6.19 -1.91 5.48
CA THR A 108 -7.28 -2.65 4.85
C THR A 108 -8.23 -3.20 5.90
N LYS A 109 -9.52 -3.22 5.55
CA LYS A 109 -10.55 -3.82 6.39
C LYS A 109 -10.78 -5.27 5.95
N ILE A 110 -10.21 -6.21 6.71
CA ILE A 110 -10.41 -7.64 6.50
C ILE A 110 -11.90 -7.96 6.66
N GLY A 111 -12.44 -8.78 5.75
CA GLY A 111 -13.87 -9.12 5.72
C GLY A 111 -14.77 -8.02 5.16
N ALA A 112 -14.22 -6.98 4.53
CA ALA A 112 -15.02 -6.04 3.75
C ALA A 112 -15.76 -6.78 2.61
N PRO A 113 -17.04 -6.49 2.36
CA PRO A 113 -17.89 -7.31 1.47
C PRO A 113 -17.44 -7.31 0.00
N VAL A 114 -16.71 -6.28 -0.42
CA VAL A 114 -16.30 -6.09 -1.82
C VAL A 114 -14.93 -6.70 -2.09
N SER A 115 -13.94 -6.41 -1.25
CA SER A 115 -12.54 -6.76 -1.52
C SER A 115 -11.92 -7.71 -0.51
N GLU A 116 -12.64 -8.04 0.56
CA GLU A 116 -12.21 -8.90 1.68
C GLU A 116 -10.89 -8.48 2.35
N GLY A 117 -10.46 -7.25 2.11
CA GLY A 117 -9.18 -6.73 2.58
C GLY A 117 -8.06 -6.68 1.53
N ASN A 118 -8.33 -7.11 0.30
CA ASN A 118 -7.38 -7.00 -0.81
C ASN A 118 -7.49 -5.61 -1.47
N LEU A 119 -6.34 -5.01 -1.76
CA LEU A 119 -6.24 -3.70 -2.40
C LEU A 119 -5.20 -3.79 -3.53
N CYS A 120 -5.49 -3.12 -4.65
CA CYS A 120 -4.52 -2.91 -5.72
C CYS A 120 -3.52 -1.81 -5.32
N VAL A 121 -2.47 -1.64 -6.14
CA VAL A 121 -1.43 -0.61 -5.94
C VAL A 121 -2.01 0.79 -5.75
N LYS A 122 -3.06 1.15 -6.50
CA LYS A 122 -3.70 2.47 -6.43
C LYS A 122 -4.38 2.70 -5.08
N GLY A 123 -5.20 1.74 -4.65
CA GLY A 123 -5.92 1.84 -3.37
C GLY A 123 -4.98 1.85 -2.16
N ARG A 124 -3.82 1.19 -2.26
CA ARG A 124 -2.87 1.08 -1.15
C ARG A 124 -1.88 2.23 -1.06
N PHE A 125 -1.41 2.75 -2.19
CA PHE A 125 -0.26 3.66 -2.20
C PHE A 125 -0.53 5.01 -2.87
N ALA A 126 -1.54 5.12 -3.73
CA ALA A 126 -1.77 6.36 -4.47
C ALA A 126 -2.68 7.31 -3.67
N PHE A 127 -2.30 7.74 -2.47
CA PHE A 127 -3.06 8.73 -1.69
C PHE A 127 -2.45 10.13 -1.71
N ASP A 128 -1.24 10.27 -2.29
CA ASP A 128 -0.47 11.53 -2.33
C ASP A 128 -1.20 12.69 -3.04
N PHE A 129 -2.18 12.38 -3.91
CA PHE A 129 -2.98 13.39 -4.63
C PHE A 129 -3.84 14.28 -3.70
N VAL A 130 -4.03 13.85 -2.45
CA VAL A 130 -4.75 14.63 -1.43
C VAL A 130 -3.94 15.87 -1.03
N ASP A 131 -2.62 15.73 -0.94
CA ASP A 131 -1.67 16.77 -0.49
C ASP A 131 -0.77 17.26 -1.63
N HIS A 132 -1.13 16.99 -2.88
CA HIS A 132 -0.32 17.38 -4.05
C HIS A 132 -0.24 18.91 -4.20
N PRO A 133 0.92 19.49 -4.54
CA PRO A 133 1.08 20.95 -4.69
C PRO A 133 0.13 21.56 -5.73
N ASP A 134 -0.25 20.80 -6.76
CA ASP A 134 -1.20 21.25 -7.79
C ASP A 134 -2.68 21.19 -7.34
N ARG A 135 -2.98 20.86 -6.08
CA ARG A 135 -4.36 20.85 -5.60
C ARG A 135 -4.93 22.26 -5.63
N LEU A 136 -6.11 22.39 -6.22
CA LEU A 136 -6.89 23.61 -6.15
C LEU A 136 -7.30 23.87 -4.69
N THR A 137 -6.82 24.98 -4.13
CA THR A 137 -7.12 25.44 -2.76
C THR A 137 -8.10 26.61 -2.74
N ALA A 138 -8.32 27.24 -3.89
CA ALA A 138 -9.25 28.34 -4.08
C ALA A 138 -10.08 28.13 -5.36
N PRO A 139 -11.29 28.69 -5.43
CA PRO A 139 -12.07 28.70 -6.67
C PRO A 139 -11.37 29.53 -7.75
N LEU A 140 -11.43 29.06 -9.01
CA LEU A 140 -10.86 29.74 -10.16
C LEU A 140 -11.94 30.11 -11.18
N VAL A 141 -11.84 31.29 -11.79
CA VAL A 141 -12.70 31.80 -12.85
C VAL A 141 -11.86 32.21 -14.07
N ARG A 142 -12.46 32.26 -15.26
CA ARG A 142 -11.75 32.76 -16.46
C ARG A 142 -11.88 34.28 -16.57
N ASN A 143 -10.76 34.98 -16.78
CA ASN A 143 -10.75 36.40 -17.10
C ASN A 143 -11.09 36.66 -18.59
N ASP A 144 -11.15 37.93 -19.00
CA ASP A 144 -11.43 38.32 -20.40
C ASP A 144 -10.39 37.78 -21.41
N ALA A 145 -9.17 37.48 -20.95
CA ALA A 145 -8.11 36.86 -21.75
C ALA A 145 -8.21 35.31 -21.80
N GLY A 146 -9.17 34.72 -21.09
CA GLY A 146 -9.40 33.28 -21.04
C GLY A 146 -8.53 32.52 -20.02
N GLU A 147 -7.74 33.21 -19.20
CA GLU A 147 -6.85 32.61 -18.20
C GLU A 147 -7.59 32.33 -16.89
N LEU A 148 -7.24 31.23 -16.21
CA LEU A 148 -7.77 30.94 -14.89
C LEU A 148 -7.11 31.85 -13.85
N VAL A 149 -7.93 32.63 -13.15
CA VAL A 149 -7.54 33.50 -12.03
C VAL A 149 -8.38 33.14 -10.81
N GLU A 150 -7.88 33.41 -9.60
CA GLU A 150 -8.66 33.25 -8.37
C GLU A 150 -9.89 34.18 -8.40
N ALA A 151 -11.04 33.66 -7.94
CA ALA A 151 -12.34 34.35 -7.98
C ALA A 151 -12.47 35.50 -6.98
#